data_AF-A0A392MGI1-F1
#
_entry.id   AF-A0A392MGI1-F1
#
_cell.length_a   1.000
_cell.length_b   1.000
_cell.length_c   1.000
_cell.angle_alpha   90.00
_cell.angle_beta   90.00
_cell.angle_gamma   90.00
#
_symmetry.space_group_name_H-M   'P 1'
#
loop_
_entity.id
_entity.type
_entity.pdbx_description
1 polymer ?
#
loop_
_entity_poly.entity_id
_entity_poly.type
_entity_poly.pdbx_seq_one_letter_code
_entity_poly.pdbx_strand_id
1 'polypeptide(L)'
;MEELPEIKETIENLKVLILDKTAIKELPSSLHRLAGLEALSLQSCTKLKNIPSSIGNLSKLIKLNLANCVSLETFPSSIFKLKLTRLDFKGCSMLWTFPEISNDIGRLSSLTELSLQGSSIVNLPESMAQLSSLKSLNISDCTLLECVPKLPPNLNQFLAFDCPSIKRMVLNSRSASKKGTFQFHLTNNQELDATSWSNIGDEACIKITDDAYRSVFFCFSGSAVPCWFHYYCKGNSVTMKKDSPNVCSKNRLTGFALCVVLGREDMDDTRTGYTRFAYNFGFISDGDIHCSYNSMPENYLNWSCRDRFLNHDHTFLWKHRFDLERIGNTLFHAQNFTFEILVDDLGRLSCDSTTTVKECGICPLYTKGNDDDDDDDEDD
;
A
#
# COMPACT_ATOMS: atom_id res chain seq x y z
N MET A 1 23.73 0.03 28.59
CA MET A 1 24.77 -0.81 27.98
C MET A 1 25.30 -0.10 26.74
N GLU A 2 26.60 0.20 26.68
CA GLU A 2 27.23 0.90 25.53
C GLU A 2 27.88 -0.05 24.51
N GLU A 3 28.20 -1.28 24.93
CA GLU A 3 28.81 -2.32 24.11
C GLU A 3 28.24 -3.67 24.54
N LEU A 4 28.07 -4.59 23.59
CA LEU A 4 27.78 -5.99 23.89
C LEU A 4 29.12 -6.75 23.88
N PRO A 5 29.49 -7.46 24.95
CA PRO A 5 30.79 -8.09 25.05
C PRO A 5 30.99 -9.18 23.99
N GLU A 6 32.24 -9.44 23.64
CA GLU A 6 32.60 -10.54 22.76
C GLU A 6 32.12 -11.88 23.34
N ILE A 7 31.41 -12.63 22.50
CA ILE A 7 30.83 -13.94 22.78
C ILE A 7 31.95 -14.97 22.62
N LYS A 8 32.26 -15.68 23.70
CA LYS A 8 33.39 -16.63 23.72
C LYS A 8 33.02 -18.02 23.20
N GLU A 9 31.77 -18.44 23.43
CA GLU A 9 31.28 -19.78 23.12
C GLU A 9 30.11 -19.74 22.14
N THR A 10 29.90 -20.83 21.42
CA THR A 10 28.75 -20.96 20.52
C THR A 10 27.48 -21.21 21.34
N ILE A 11 26.45 -20.40 21.11
CA ILE A 11 25.16 -20.47 21.82
C ILE A 11 24.08 -20.91 20.84
N GLU A 12 23.58 -22.14 21.01
CA GLU A 12 22.57 -22.74 20.13
C GLU A 12 21.13 -22.59 20.63
N ASN A 13 20.97 -22.35 21.94
CA ASN A 13 19.66 -22.31 22.60
C ASN A 13 19.04 -20.90 22.64
N LEU A 14 19.83 -19.84 22.43
CA LEU A 14 19.32 -18.47 22.41
C LEU A 14 18.62 -18.19 21.09
N LYS A 15 17.28 -18.06 21.13
CA LYS A 15 16.44 -17.82 19.95
C LYS A 15 16.14 -16.35 19.69
N VAL A 16 16.01 -15.57 20.75
CA VAL A 16 15.61 -14.16 20.69
C VAL A 16 16.58 -13.35 21.52
N LEU A 17 17.12 -12.28 20.93
CA LEU A 17 17.97 -11.30 21.61
C LEU A 17 17.37 -9.91 21.41
N ILE A 18 16.98 -9.28 22.52
CA ILE A 18 16.41 -7.93 22.55
C ILE A 18 17.42 -7.00 23.21
N LEU A 19 17.89 -6.03 22.44
CA LEU A 19 18.85 -5.00 22.84
C LEU A 19 18.24 -3.60 22.71
N ASP A 20 16.91 -3.52 22.64
CA ASP A 20 16.18 -2.29 22.41
C ASP A 20 16.52 -1.19 23.45
N LYS A 21 16.53 0.06 22.99
CA LYS A 21 16.74 1.27 23.81
C LYS A 21 18.05 1.25 24.60
N THR A 22 19.05 0.52 24.11
CA THR A 22 20.41 0.54 24.68
C THR A 22 21.26 1.62 24.03
N ALA A 23 22.38 1.94 24.66
CA ALA A 23 23.35 2.91 24.15
C ALA A 23 24.43 2.25 23.28
N ILE A 24 24.14 1.06 22.74
CA ILE A 24 25.09 0.26 21.95
C ILE A 24 25.54 1.05 20.73
N LYS A 25 26.86 1.17 20.56
CA LYS A 25 27.48 1.82 19.40
C LYS A 25 27.79 0.82 18.28
N GLU A 26 28.11 -0.42 18.64
CA GLU A 26 28.46 -1.51 17.74
C GLU A 26 28.14 -2.88 18.35
N LEU A 27 27.92 -3.87 17.49
CA LEU A 27 27.79 -5.28 17.89
C LEU A 27 29.15 -5.99 17.78
N PRO A 28 29.44 -6.97 18.65
CA PRO A 28 30.70 -7.68 18.66
C PRO A 28 30.93 -8.46 17.36
N SER A 29 32.18 -8.60 16.98
CA SER A 29 32.57 -9.38 15.79
C SER A 29 32.16 -10.86 15.90
N SER A 30 32.13 -11.38 17.13
CA SER A 30 31.65 -12.73 17.48
C SER A 30 30.14 -12.93 17.46
N LEU A 31 29.32 -11.96 17.05
CA LEU A 31 27.85 -12.09 17.00
C LEU A 31 27.39 -13.39 16.32
N HIS A 32 28.11 -13.83 15.29
CA HIS A 32 27.88 -15.08 14.56
C HIS A 32 27.85 -16.35 15.44
N ARG A 33 28.42 -16.31 16.65
CA ARG A 33 28.40 -17.43 17.61
C ARG A 33 27.03 -17.67 18.24
N LEU A 34 26.07 -16.74 18.08
CA LEU A 34 24.67 -16.96 18.41
C LEU A 34 23.99 -17.84 17.35
N ALA A 35 24.51 -19.05 17.14
CA ALA A 35 24.09 -19.98 16.09
C ALA A 35 22.61 -20.39 16.19
N GLY A 36 22.01 -20.24 17.37
CA GLY A 36 20.60 -20.47 17.62
C GLY A 36 19.65 -19.33 17.23
N LEU A 37 20.17 -18.13 16.97
CA LEU A 37 19.40 -16.89 16.97
C LEU A 37 18.45 -16.79 15.77
N GLU A 38 17.18 -16.56 16.08
CA GLU A 38 16.08 -16.44 15.11
C GLU A 38 15.55 -15.01 15.02
N ALA A 39 15.60 -14.24 16.11
CA ALA A 39 15.20 -12.84 16.14
C ALA A 39 16.21 -11.96 16.89
N LEU A 40 16.61 -10.85 16.26
CA LEU A 40 17.45 -9.81 16.84
C LEU A 40 16.71 -8.47 16.78
N SER A 41 16.51 -7.85 17.93
CA SER A 41 15.92 -6.51 18.04
C SER A 41 16.92 -5.53 18.64
N LEU A 42 17.11 -4.42 17.94
CA LEU A 42 17.98 -3.29 18.29
C LEU A 42 17.17 -1.98 18.23
N GLN A 43 15.86 -2.07 18.46
CA GLN A 43 14.96 -0.95 18.27
C GLN A 43 15.37 0.21 19.18
N SER A 44 15.42 1.42 18.64
CA SER A 44 15.78 2.64 19.37
C SER A 44 17.19 2.60 19.98
N CYS A 45 18.12 1.83 19.42
CA CYS A 45 19.55 1.95 19.70
C CYS A 45 20.12 3.19 19.00
N THR A 46 19.86 4.36 19.57
CA THR A 46 20.10 5.66 18.90
C THR A 46 21.57 5.96 18.63
N LYS A 47 22.51 5.30 19.31
CA LYS A 47 23.97 5.46 19.09
C LYS A 47 24.56 4.44 18.11
N LEU A 48 23.78 3.47 17.63
CA LEU A 48 24.25 2.40 16.75
C LEU A 48 24.53 2.96 15.35
N LYS A 49 25.79 2.93 14.92
CA LYS A 49 26.18 3.47 13.62
C LYS A 49 26.24 2.45 12.50
N ASN A 50 26.67 1.24 12.83
CA ASN A 50 26.94 0.17 11.87
C ASN A 50 26.53 -1.20 12.43
N ILE A 51 26.23 -2.13 11.53
CA ILE A 51 26.05 -3.55 11.83
C ILE A 51 27.29 -4.31 11.32
N PRO A 52 27.93 -5.19 12.11
CA PRO A 52 29.09 -5.94 11.67
C PRO A 52 28.71 -6.94 10.58
N SER A 53 29.63 -7.19 9.64
CA SER A 53 29.41 -8.13 8.54
C SER A 53 29.16 -9.58 9.02
N SER A 54 29.56 -9.91 10.25
CA SER A 54 29.30 -11.20 10.89
C SER A 54 27.81 -11.52 11.08
N ILE A 55 26.91 -10.52 10.99
CA ILE A 55 25.45 -10.73 11.00
C ILE A 55 25.01 -11.74 9.93
N GLY A 56 25.67 -11.74 8.76
CA GLY A 56 25.35 -12.64 7.65
C GLY A 56 25.64 -14.12 7.91
N ASN A 57 26.31 -14.44 9.02
CA ASN A 57 26.59 -15.82 9.42
C ASN A 57 25.53 -16.38 10.39
N LEU A 58 24.55 -15.58 10.81
CA LEU A 58 23.43 -16.03 11.64
C LEU A 58 22.39 -16.77 10.79
N SER A 59 22.70 -17.99 10.37
CA SER A 59 21.92 -18.77 9.39
C SER A 59 20.45 -19.04 9.78
N LYS A 60 20.11 -18.96 11.07
CA LYS A 60 18.74 -19.11 11.60
C LYS A 60 17.99 -17.79 11.75
N LEU A 61 18.64 -16.63 11.54
CA LEU A 61 18.01 -15.33 11.75
C LEU A 61 16.92 -15.09 10.70
N ILE A 62 15.69 -14.95 11.18
CA ILE A 62 14.49 -14.72 10.36
C ILE A 62 13.89 -13.32 10.57
N LYS A 63 14.22 -12.63 11.67
CA LYS A 63 13.71 -11.29 11.99
C LYS A 63 14.84 -10.38 12.47
N LEU A 64 14.99 -9.23 11.82
CA LEU A 64 15.94 -8.19 12.21
C LEU A 64 15.21 -6.84 12.34
N ASN A 65 15.13 -6.32 13.57
CA ASN A 65 14.51 -5.04 13.87
C ASN A 65 15.57 -4.00 14.23
N LEU A 66 15.72 -2.98 13.39
CA LEU A 66 16.63 -1.83 13.55
C LEU A 66 15.84 -0.52 13.64
N ALA A 67 14.54 -0.58 13.92
CA ALA A 67 13.69 0.60 13.92
C ALA A 67 14.17 1.66 14.92
N ASN A 68 14.20 2.92 14.50
CA ASN A 68 14.60 4.11 15.25
C ASN A 68 16.08 4.10 15.68
N CYS A 69 16.93 3.36 14.97
CA CYS A 69 18.38 3.54 15.04
C CYS A 69 18.79 4.79 14.23
N VAL A 70 18.52 5.96 14.79
CA VAL A 70 18.63 7.26 14.08
C VAL A 70 20.04 7.60 13.58
N SER A 71 21.09 7.02 14.20
CA SER A 71 22.49 7.18 13.78
C SER A 71 23.00 6.07 12.85
N LEU A 72 22.15 5.13 12.43
CA LEU A 72 22.54 4.07 11.51
C LEU A 72 22.73 4.67 10.11
N GLU A 73 23.98 4.71 9.64
CA GLU A 73 24.34 5.32 8.36
C GLU A 73 24.30 4.30 7.21
N THR A 74 24.64 3.03 7.50
CA THR A 74 24.68 1.93 6.53
C THR A 74 24.51 0.57 7.20
N PHE A 75 24.44 -0.50 6.41
CA PHE A 75 24.40 -1.89 6.87
C PHE A 75 25.18 -2.80 5.91
N PRO A 76 25.71 -3.94 6.36
CA PRO A 76 26.58 -4.77 5.55
C PRO A 76 25.78 -5.58 4.51
N SER A 77 26.34 -5.73 3.31
CA SER A 77 25.76 -6.57 2.25
C SER A 77 25.61 -8.05 2.64
N SER A 78 26.29 -8.50 3.69
CA SER A 78 26.16 -9.85 4.22
C SER A 78 24.76 -10.16 4.78
N ILE A 79 23.94 -9.14 5.10
CA ILE A 79 22.52 -9.32 5.45
C ILE A 79 21.76 -10.05 4.33
N PHE A 80 22.14 -9.84 3.06
CA PHE A 80 21.49 -10.46 1.91
C PHE A 80 21.73 -11.97 1.79
N LYS A 81 22.61 -12.55 2.62
CA LYS A 81 22.82 -14.01 2.72
C LYS A 81 21.78 -14.69 3.62
N LEU A 82 21.06 -13.92 4.43
CA LEU A 82 20.13 -14.42 5.43
C LEU A 82 18.78 -14.77 4.80
N LYS A 83 18.03 -15.65 5.46
CA LYS A 83 16.64 -16.00 5.09
C LYS A 83 15.64 -15.16 5.89
N LEU A 84 15.87 -13.85 5.92
CA LEU A 84 15.00 -12.93 6.65
C LEU A 84 13.58 -12.95 6.09
N THR A 85 12.61 -12.96 6.98
CA THR A 85 11.18 -12.77 6.69
C THR A 85 10.76 -11.33 6.99
N ARG A 86 11.39 -10.68 7.98
CA ARG A 86 11.16 -9.28 8.35
C ARG A 86 12.45 -8.52 8.52
N LEU A 87 12.52 -7.35 7.90
CA LEU A 87 13.63 -6.39 8.01
C LEU A 87 13.06 -4.99 8.18
N ASP A 88 13.32 -4.39 9.35
CA ASP A 88 12.74 -3.08 9.71
C ASP A 88 13.82 -2.04 9.98
N PHE A 89 13.85 -0.99 9.15
CA PHE A 89 14.68 0.21 9.28
C PHE A 89 13.82 1.47 9.50
N LYS A 90 12.58 1.33 9.96
CA LYS A 90 11.70 2.47 10.27
C LYS A 90 12.41 3.49 11.16
N GLY A 91 12.43 4.77 10.80
CA GLY A 91 13.00 5.85 11.59
C GLY A 91 14.53 5.89 11.60
N CYS A 92 15.21 5.13 10.74
CA CYS A 92 16.65 5.24 10.54
C CYS A 92 16.98 6.47 9.69
N SER A 93 16.86 7.67 10.26
CA SER A 93 16.96 8.95 9.55
C SER A 93 18.33 9.23 8.91
N MET A 94 19.40 8.57 9.36
CA MET A 94 20.73 8.68 8.75
C MET A 94 21.01 7.58 7.70
N LEU A 95 20.09 6.65 7.48
CA LEU A 95 20.24 5.62 6.46
C LEU A 95 19.90 6.24 5.10
N TRP A 96 20.92 6.55 4.30
CA TRP A 96 20.76 7.26 3.03
C TRP A 96 21.07 6.43 1.79
N THR A 97 21.66 5.25 1.96
CA THR A 97 21.97 4.32 0.86
C THR A 97 21.91 2.87 1.31
N PHE A 98 21.68 1.98 0.34
CA PHE A 98 22.03 0.57 0.45
C PHE A 98 23.57 0.40 0.36
N PRO A 99 24.16 -0.68 0.92
CA PRO A 99 25.58 -0.96 0.76
C PRO A 99 26.00 -1.06 -0.72
N GLU A 100 27.27 -0.76 -1.04
CA GLU A 100 27.82 -0.64 -2.41
C GLU A 100 27.49 -1.82 -3.35
N ILE A 101 27.27 -3.02 -2.81
CA ILE A 101 26.73 -4.19 -3.55
C ILE A 101 25.19 -4.16 -3.47
N SER A 102 24.58 -3.04 -3.85
CA SER A 102 23.14 -2.77 -3.66
C SER A 102 22.25 -3.70 -4.50
N ASN A 103 22.82 -4.30 -5.55
CA ASN A 103 22.15 -5.25 -6.43
C ASN A 103 21.80 -6.60 -5.78
N ASP A 104 22.20 -6.86 -4.53
CA ASP A 104 21.98 -8.15 -3.88
C ASP A 104 20.74 -8.23 -2.97
N ILE A 105 19.99 -7.14 -2.75
CA ILE A 105 18.77 -7.22 -1.90
C ILE A 105 17.78 -8.27 -2.44
N GLY A 106 17.71 -8.45 -3.76
CA GLY A 106 16.90 -9.46 -4.42
C GLY A 106 17.15 -10.91 -3.95
N ARG A 107 18.29 -11.18 -3.31
CA ARG A 107 18.62 -12.49 -2.71
C ARG A 107 17.82 -12.81 -1.45
N LEU A 108 17.20 -11.81 -0.82
CA LEU A 108 16.28 -11.98 0.31
C LEU A 108 14.93 -12.58 -0.14
N SER A 109 14.97 -13.75 -0.78
CA SER A 109 13.81 -14.40 -1.40
C SER A 109 12.72 -14.83 -0.41
N SER A 110 13.04 -14.89 0.89
CA SER A 110 12.10 -15.20 1.98
C SER A 110 11.48 -13.95 2.63
N LEU A 111 11.91 -12.75 2.23
CA LEU A 111 11.46 -11.51 2.87
C LEU A 111 10.00 -11.23 2.55
N THR A 112 9.18 -11.08 3.57
CA THR A 112 7.74 -10.80 3.44
C THR A 112 7.41 -9.35 3.81
N GLU A 113 8.19 -8.74 4.70
CA GLU A 113 7.99 -7.37 5.18
C GLU A 113 9.31 -6.59 5.18
N LEU A 114 9.31 -5.45 4.48
CA LEU A 114 10.41 -4.48 4.47
C LEU A 114 9.89 -3.09 4.81
N SER A 115 10.47 -2.47 5.82
CA SER A 115 10.16 -1.09 6.20
C SER A 115 11.43 -0.24 6.13
N LEU A 116 11.37 0.82 5.35
CA LEU A 116 12.36 1.89 5.22
C LEU A 116 11.77 3.23 5.65
N GLN A 117 10.60 3.21 6.30
CA GLN A 117 9.85 4.41 6.66
C GLN A 117 10.73 5.44 7.36
N GLY A 118 10.75 6.70 6.94
CA GLY A 118 11.50 7.77 7.61
C GLY A 118 13.02 7.61 7.53
N SER A 119 13.49 6.83 6.55
CA SER A 119 14.89 6.82 6.14
C SER A 119 15.18 7.93 5.14
N SER A 120 16.45 8.29 5.01
CA SER A 120 16.94 9.29 4.05
C SER A 120 17.39 8.66 2.73
N ILE A 121 16.90 7.45 2.40
CA ILE A 121 17.29 6.74 1.19
C ILE A 121 16.88 7.54 -0.06
N VAL A 122 17.85 7.79 -0.93
CA VAL A 122 17.64 8.57 -2.17
C VAL A 122 17.15 7.70 -3.32
N ASN A 123 17.62 6.45 -3.39
CA ASN A 123 17.26 5.52 -4.46
C ASN A 123 17.10 4.10 -3.92
N LEU A 124 16.06 3.42 -4.37
CA LEU A 124 15.86 1.98 -4.15
C LEU A 124 16.57 1.17 -5.26
N PRO A 125 17.22 0.03 -4.95
CA PRO A 125 17.94 -0.77 -5.94
C PRO A 125 17.00 -1.58 -6.85
N GLU A 126 17.35 -1.72 -8.13
CA GLU A 126 16.56 -2.43 -9.15
C GLU A 126 16.28 -3.91 -8.79
N SER A 127 17.19 -4.55 -8.05
CA SER A 127 17.00 -5.95 -7.62
C SER A 127 15.87 -6.15 -6.61
N MET A 128 15.26 -5.07 -6.07
CA MET A 128 14.01 -5.19 -5.31
C MET A 128 12.89 -5.88 -6.08
N ALA A 129 12.89 -5.79 -7.42
CA ALA A 129 11.94 -6.51 -8.27
C ALA A 129 12.02 -8.04 -8.11
N GLN A 130 13.14 -8.57 -7.60
CA GLN A 130 13.39 -10.00 -7.41
C GLN A 130 12.88 -10.52 -6.06
N LEU A 131 12.39 -9.65 -5.16
CA LEU A 131 11.83 -10.02 -3.86
C LEU A 131 10.47 -10.71 -4.01
N SER A 132 10.48 -11.96 -4.49
CA SER A 132 9.28 -12.71 -4.89
C SER A 132 8.34 -13.06 -3.75
N SER A 133 8.79 -13.04 -2.49
CA SER A 133 7.94 -13.27 -1.31
C SER A 133 7.43 -11.99 -0.66
N LEU A 134 7.90 -10.80 -1.08
CA LEU A 134 7.57 -9.55 -0.39
C LEU A 134 6.08 -9.25 -0.50
N LYS A 135 5.44 -9.04 0.65
CA LYS A 135 4.01 -8.75 0.78
C LYS A 135 3.76 -7.31 1.19
N SER A 136 4.63 -6.73 2.01
CA SER A 136 4.51 -5.34 2.47
C SER A 136 5.84 -4.61 2.27
N LEU A 137 5.77 -3.47 1.59
CA LEU A 137 6.85 -2.50 1.46
C LEU A 137 6.37 -1.15 1.99
N ASN A 138 7.05 -0.64 3.01
CA ASN A 138 6.77 0.69 3.57
C ASN A 138 7.98 1.61 3.39
N ILE A 139 7.80 2.65 2.60
CA ILE A 139 8.77 3.70 2.29
C ILE A 139 8.23 5.09 2.64
N SER A 140 7.25 5.16 3.55
CA SER A 140 6.63 6.42 3.97
C SER A 140 7.63 7.34 4.65
N ASP A 141 7.43 8.65 4.65
CA ASP A 141 8.37 9.66 5.18
C ASP A 141 9.77 9.63 4.55
N CYS A 142 9.97 8.95 3.41
CA CYS A 142 11.25 8.99 2.70
C CYS A 142 11.32 10.26 1.86
N THR A 143 11.60 11.38 2.51
CA THR A 143 11.51 12.72 1.89
C THR A 143 12.57 13.00 0.83
N LEU A 144 13.63 12.19 0.75
CA LEU A 144 14.70 12.32 -0.24
C LEU A 144 14.64 11.26 -1.36
N LEU A 145 13.68 10.34 -1.30
CA LEU A 145 13.59 9.24 -2.25
C LEU A 145 13.12 9.75 -3.61
N GLU A 146 13.96 9.65 -4.64
CA GLU A 146 13.65 10.17 -5.98
C GLU A 146 13.10 9.12 -6.94
N CYS A 147 13.59 7.88 -6.84
CA CYS A 147 13.24 6.81 -7.77
C CYS A 147 12.78 5.55 -7.04
N VAL A 148 11.60 5.04 -7.44
CA VAL A 148 11.11 3.72 -7.06
C VAL A 148 11.21 2.80 -8.29
N PRO A 149 12.12 1.80 -8.28
CA PRO A 149 12.29 0.85 -9.38
C PRO A 149 11.08 -0.09 -9.45
N LYS A 150 11.14 -1.06 -10.36
CA LYS A 150 10.05 -2.02 -10.54
C LYS A 150 9.69 -2.71 -9.22
N LEU A 151 8.44 -2.56 -8.80
CA LEU A 151 7.97 -3.17 -7.56
C LEU A 151 7.98 -4.71 -7.64
N PRO A 152 8.26 -5.39 -6.50
CA PRO A 152 8.18 -6.83 -6.42
C PRO A 152 6.78 -7.36 -6.80
N PRO A 153 6.70 -8.51 -7.49
CA PRO A 153 5.46 -8.99 -8.13
C PRO A 153 4.36 -9.38 -7.15
N ASN A 154 4.74 -9.74 -5.92
CA ASN A 154 3.83 -10.36 -4.97
C ASN A 154 3.38 -9.46 -3.82
N LEU A 155 3.58 -8.14 -3.94
CA LEU A 155 3.10 -7.16 -2.97
C LEU A 155 1.58 -7.23 -2.77
N ASN A 156 1.16 -7.14 -1.52
CA ASN A 156 -0.20 -6.87 -1.09
C ASN A 156 -0.35 -5.43 -0.59
N GLN A 157 0.77 -4.81 -0.18
CA GLN A 157 0.76 -3.48 0.40
C GLN A 157 2.01 -2.72 -0.03
N PHE A 158 1.79 -1.54 -0.60
CA PHE A 158 2.81 -0.53 -0.87
C PHE A 158 2.42 0.77 -0.19
N LEU A 159 3.26 1.25 0.73
CA LEU A 159 3.01 2.47 1.50
C LEU A 159 4.11 3.50 1.23
N ALA A 160 3.76 4.61 0.58
CA ALA A 160 4.60 5.76 0.35
C ALA A 160 3.86 7.04 0.76
N PHE A 161 3.59 7.18 2.06
CA PHE A 161 3.00 8.41 2.58
C PHE A 161 4.05 9.51 2.73
N ASP A 162 3.71 10.75 2.37
CA ASP A 162 4.59 11.91 2.57
C ASP A 162 5.96 11.75 1.87
N CYS A 163 5.94 11.39 0.59
CA CYS A 163 7.13 11.22 -0.25
C CYS A 163 7.18 12.28 -1.37
N PRO A 164 7.49 13.55 -1.06
CA PRO A 164 7.38 14.66 -2.01
C PRO A 164 8.34 14.53 -3.20
N SER A 165 9.54 14.00 -2.99
CA SER A 165 10.62 13.97 -3.98
C SER A 165 10.60 12.79 -4.95
N ILE A 166 9.63 11.86 -4.84
CA ILE A 166 9.54 10.77 -5.82
C ILE A 166 9.20 11.36 -7.18
N LYS A 167 10.14 11.24 -8.13
CA LYS A 167 10.00 11.72 -9.51
C LYS A 167 9.55 10.63 -10.46
N ARG A 168 10.04 9.40 -10.23
CA ARG A 168 9.82 8.26 -11.12
C ARG A 168 9.44 7.02 -10.35
N MET A 169 8.43 6.32 -10.85
CA MET A 169 7.96 5.06 -10.28
C MET A 169 7.60 4.04 -11.37
N VAL A 170 7.99 2.79 -11.15
CA VAL A 170 7.63 1.66 -12.04
C VAL A 170 6.82 0.62 -11.27
N LEU A 171 5.57 0.42 -11.69
CA LEU A 171 4.66 -0.58 -11.12
C LEU A 171 4.75 -1.93 -11.84
N ASN A 172 4.15 -2.94 -11.23
CA ASN A 172 4.17 -4.31 -11.74
C ASN A 172 2.76 -4.83 -11.96
N SER A 173 2.42 -5.01 -13.24
CA SER A 173 1.07 -5.31 -13.73
C SER A 173 0.61 -6.75 -13.54
N ARG A 174 1.46 -7.64 -12.99
CA ARG A 174 1.07 -9.04 -12.81
C ARG A 174 0.38 -9.25 -11.47
N SER A 175 -0.92 -9.49 -11.54
CA SER A 175 -1.70 -10.01 -10.41
C SER A 175 -1.59 -11.54 -10.39
N ALA A 176 -0.77 -12.09 -9.49
CA ALA A 176 -0.94 -13.49 -9.12
C ALA A 176 -2.27 -13.65 -8.36
N SER A 177 -2.97 -14.78 -8.52
CA SER A 177 -4.20 -15.08 -7.79
C SER A 177 -3.95 -14.99 -6.27
N LYS A 178 -4.58 -14.02 -5.60
CA LYS A 178 -4.29 -13.67 -4.20
C LYS A 178 -5.58 -13.43 -3.43
N LYS A 179 -6.08 -14.49 -2.79
CA LYS A 179 -7.19 -14.42 -1.82
C LYS A 179 -6.83 -13.44 -0.69
N GLY A 180 -7.17 -12.16 -0.82
CA GLY A 180 -6.79 -11.13 0.14
C GLY A 180 -7.06 -9.69 -0.32
N THR A 181 -6.36 -8.74 0.32
CA THR A 181 -6.48 -7.30 0.11
C THR A 181 -5.23 -6.75 -0.55
N PHE A 182 -5.39 -5.88 -1.54
CA PHE A 182 -4.31 -5.05 -2.10
C PHE A 182 -4.47 -3.60 -1.66
N GLN A 183 -3.39 -2.97 -1.23
CA GLN A 183 -3.34 -1.56 -0.82
C GLN A 183 -2.15 -0.85 -1.47
N PHE A 184 -2.43 0.31 -2.05
CA PHE A 184 -1.43 1.18 -2.63
C PHE A 184 -1.63 2.61 -2.14
N HIS A 185 -0.56 3.19 -1.59
CA HIS A 185 -0.54 4.57 -1.13
C HIS A 185 0.66 5.30 -1.68
N LEU A 186 0.43 6.44 -2.33
CA LEU A 186 1.44 7.40 -2.76
C LEU A 186 0.90 8.81 -2.50
N THR A 187 1.14 9.36 -1.31
CA THR A 187 0.54 10.63 -0.90
C THR A 187 1.54 11.77 -0.86
N ASN A 188 1.03 12.98 -1.05
CA ASN A 188 1.76 14.24 -1.00
C ASN A 188 3.00 14.24 -1.90
N ASN A 189 2.84 13.68 -3.10
CA ASN A 189 3.89 13.56 -4.09
C ASN A 189 3.65 14.57 -5.21
N GLN A 190 4.59 15.50 -5.40
CA GLN A 190 4.42 16.67 -6.26
C GLN A 190 5.27 16.61 -7.53
N GLU A 191 6.35 15.85 -7.50
CA GLU A 191 7.36 15.83 -8.56
C GLU A 191 7.21 14.65 -9.54
N LEU A 192 6.12 13.88 -9.44
CA LEU A 192 5.94 12.67 -10.25
C LEU A 192 5.78 13.00 -11.73
N ASP A 193 6.55 12.30 -12.57
CA ASP A 193 6.44 12.44 -14.03
C ASP A 193 5.12 11.88 -14.60
N ALA A 194 4.72 12.38 -15.77
CA ALA A 194 3.47 12.00 -16.43
C ALA A 194 3.40 10.50 -16.79
N THR A 195 4.54 9.87 -17.08
CA THR A 195 4.62 8.43 -17.39
C THR A 195 4.27 7.60 -16.16
N SER A 196 4.82 7.97 -15.00
CA SER A 196 4.57 7.32 -13.73
C SER A 196 3.10 7.52 -13.31
N TRP A 197 2.52 8.69 -13.56
CA TRP A 197 1.08 8.93 -13.39
C TRP A 197 0.22 7.97 -14.22
N SER A 198 0.50 7.85 -15.51
CA SER A 198 -0.21 6.91 -16.40
C SER A 198 -0.11 5.48 -15.88
N ASN A 199 1.10 5.06 -15.49
CA ASN A 199 1.36 3.72 -14.96
C ASN A 199 0.53 3.43 -13.70
N ILE A 200 0.36 4.40 -12.80
CA ILE A 200 -0.49 4.25 -11.61
C ILE A 200 -1.95 4.05 -12.00
N GLY A 201 -2.46 4.85 -12.94
CA GLY A 201 -3.83 4.73 -13.44
C GLY A 201 -4.10 3.36 -14.09
N ASP A 202 -3.18 2.90 -14.93
CA ASP A 202 -3.25 1.59 -15.61
C ASP A 202 -3.19 0.45 -14.61
N GLU A 203 -2.26 0.50 -13.65
CA GLU A 203 -2.13 -0.50 -12.60
C GLU A 203 -3.39 -0.58 -11.73
N ALA A 204 -3.97 0.57 -11.38
CA ALA A 204 -5.21 0.63 -10.62
C ALA A 204 -6.37 0.02 -11.40
N CYS A 205 -6.50 0.33 -12.70
CA CYS A 205 -7.49 -0.28 -13.58
C CYS A 205 -7.35 -1.80 -13.61
N ILE A 206 -6.14 -2.31 -13.87
CA ILE A 206 -5.86 -3.74 -13.93
C ILE A 206 -6.21 -4.41 -12.61
N LYS A 207 -5.72 -3.91 -11.46
CA LYS A 207 -5.93 -4.59 -10.18
C LYS A 207 -7.37 -4.57 -9.70
N ILE A 208 -8.14 -3.53 -10.03
CA ILE A 208 -9.55 -3.42 -9.61
C ILE A 208 -10.47 -4.27 -10.47
N THR A 209 -10.22 -4.30 -11.78
CA THR A 209 -10.99 -5.10 -12.73
C THR A 209 -10.64 -6.58 -12.65
N ASP A 210 -9.43 -6.92 -12.22
CA ASP A 210 -9.03 -8.30 -11.92
C ASP A 210 -9.78 -8.83 -10.67
N ASP A 211 -10.08 -10.12 -10.70
CA ASP A 211 -10.70 -10.83 -9.58
C ASP A 211 -9.69 -11.49 -8.63
N ALA A 212 -8.39 -11.33 -8.91
CA ALA A 212 -7.29 -11.85 -8.12
C ALA A 212 -7.36 -11.46 -6.64
N TYR A 213 -7.82 -10.24 -6.30
CA TYR A 213 -7.94 -9.75 -4.93
C TYR A 213 -9.39 -9.52 -4.53
N ARG A 214 -9.78 -9.95 -3.32
CA ARG A 214 -11.11 -9.68 -2.77
C ARG A 214 -11.37 -8.18 -2.61
N SER A 215 -10.38 -7.46 -2.10
CA SER A 215 -10.45 -6.02 -1.86
C SER A 215 -9.23 -5.32 -2.44
N VAL A 216 -9.43 -4.17 -3.06
CA VAL A 216 -8.36 -3.39 -3.70
C VAL A 216 -8.59 -1.94 -3.33
N PHE A 217 -7.52 -1.26 -2.94
CA PHE A 217 -7.53 0.15 -2.55
C PHE A 217 -6.29 0.85 -3.09
N PHE A 218 -6.53 2.02 -3.68
CA PHE A 218 -5.53 2.95 -4.16
C PHE A 218 -5.81 4.33 -3.56
N CYS A 219 -4.76 4.99 -3.08
CA CYS A 219 -4.75 6.39 -2.73
C CYS A 219 -3.48 6.99 -3.32
N PHE A 220 -3.64 7.97 -4.21
CA PHE A 220 -2.51 8.64 -4.83
C PHE A 220 -2.81 10.13 -5.05
N SER A 221 -1.78 10.97 -5.10
CA SER A 221 -1.97 12.39 -5.44
C SER A 221 -2.67 12.48 -6.81
N GLY A 222 -3.71 13.26 -6.95
CA GLY A 222 -4.55 13.16 -8.13
C GLY A 222 -5.77 14.05 -8.04
N SER A 223 -6.09 14.71 -9.14
CA SER A 223 -7.09 15.77 -9.19
C SER A 223 -8.28 15.42 -10.08
N ALA A 224 -8.35 14.20 -10.60
CA ALA A 224 -9.42 13.75 -11.48
C ALA A 224 -9.76 12.27 -11.27
N VAL A 225 -11.02 11.93 -11.51
CA VAL A 225 -11.45 10.54 -11.64
C VAL A 225 -10.77 9.91 -12.86
N PRO A 226 -10.25 8.67 -12.77
CA PRO A 226 -9.61 8.01 -13.92
C PRO A 226 -10.53 7.87 -15.13
N CYS A 227 -9.98 8.01 -16.34
CA CYS A 227 -10.76 8.07 -17.60
C CYS A 227 -11.59 6.82 -17.92
N TRP A 228 -11.31 5.68 -17.29
CA TRP A 228 -12.07 4.43 -17.44
C TRP A 228 -13.36 4.39 -16.60
N PHE A 229 -13.61 5.41 -15.78
CA PHE A 229 -14.92 5.62 -15.15
C PHE A 229 -15.89 6.27 -16.14
N HIS A 230 -16.93 5.53 -16.52
CA HIS A 230 -17.94 6.01 -17.45
C HIS A 230 -19.00 6.90 -16.78
N TYR A 231 -19.14 6.80 -15.45
CA TYR A 231 -20.08 7.59 -14.67
C TYR A 231 -19.34 8.31 -13.57
N TYR A 232 -19.17 9.61 -13.75
CA TYR A 232 -18.60 10.50 -12.76
C TYR A 232 -19.24 11.87 -12.88
N CYS A 233 -19.19 12.63 -11.80
CA CYS A 233 -19.64 14.01 -11.80
C CYS A 233 -18.82 14.84 -10.80
N LYS A 234 -18.93 16.17 -10.95
CA LYS A 234 -18.44 17.09 -9.93
C LYS A 234 -19.30 16.99 -8.67
N GLY A 235 -18.68 17.17 -7.52
CA GLY A 235 -19.33 17.05 -6.21
C GLY A 235 -19.33 15.63 -5.68
N ASN A 236 -20.19 15.40 -4.70
CA ASN A 236 -20.12 14.26 -3.79
C ASN A 236 -21.05 13.09 -4.13
N SER A 237 -21.94 13.20 -5.12
CA SER A 237 -22.92 12.13 -5.42
C SER A 237 -23.09 11.91 -6.91
N VAL A 238 -22.96 10.65 -7.35
CA VAL A 238 -23.15 10.21 -8.73
C VAL A 238 -24.20 9.10 -8.79
N THR A 239 -25.10 9.20 -9.78
CA THR A 239 -26.12 8.18 -10.05
C THR A 239 -25.97 7.60 -11.45
N MET A 240 -25.80 6.28 -11.53
CA MET A 240 -25.76 5.52 -12.77
C MET A 240 -27.13 4.89 -13.04
N LYS A 241 -27.67 5.07 -14.25
CA LYS A 241 -28.91 4.42 -14.70
C LYS A 241 -28.60 3.07 -15.36
N LYS A 242 -29.36 2.03 -15.01
CA LYS A 242 -29.17 0.65 -15.49
C LYS A 242 -29.37 0.51 -16.99
N ASP A 243 -30.27 1.26 -17.62
CA ASP A 243 -30.55 1.17 -19.07
C ASP A 243 -29.38 1.60 -19.98
N SER A 244 -28.21 1.83 -19.40
CA SER A 244 -27.00 2.07 -20.15
C SER A 244 -26.52 0.80 -20.84
N PRO A 245 -26.07 0.88 -22.11
CA PRO A 245 -25.78 -0.27 -22.98
C PRO A 245 -24.73 -1.27 -22.44
N ASN A 246 -24.00 -0.93 -21.38
CA ASN A 246 -22.96 -1.75 -20.78
C ASN A 246 -23.40 -2.56 -19.54
N VAL A 247 -24.61 -2.37 -19.01
CA VAL A 247 -25.03 -3.00 -17.73
C VAL A 247 -25.74 -4.35 -17.93
N CYS A 248 -26.25 -4.65 -19.13
CA CYS A 248 -26.96 -5.89 -19.42
C CYS A 248 -26.59 -6.48 -20.79
N SER A 249 -25.52 -7.27 -20.80
CA SER A 249 -25.34 -8.34 -21.78
C SER A 249 -24.60 -9.49 -21.10
N LYS A 250 -25.34 -10.54 -20.70
CA LYS A 250 -24.88 -11.89 -20.27
C LYS A 250 -23.71 -12.02 -19.25
N ASN A 251 -23.12 -10.94 -18.73
CA ASN A 251 -21.98 -10.93 -17.81
C ASN A 251 -22.44 -10.73 -16.35
N ARG A 252 -21.87 -11.54 -15.44
CA ARG A 252 -22.16 -11.48 -14.01
C ARG A 252 -21.48 -10.24 -13.40
N LEU A 253 -22.24 -9.15 -13.21
CA LEU A 253 -21.82 -7.99 -12.42
C LEU A 253 -21.29 -8.47 -11.05
N THR A 254 -20.01 -8.23 -10.76
CA THR A 254 -19.36 -8.69 -9.52
C THR A 254 -19.30 -7.60 -8.44
N GLY A 255 -19.48 -6.35 -8.85
CA GLY A 255 -19.41 -5.20 -7.95
C GLY A 255 -19.17 -3.91 -8.72
N PHE A 256 -18.61 -2.94 -8.02
CA PHE A 256 -18.35 -1.59 -8.52
C PHE A 256 -16.95 -1.13 -8.10
N ALA A 257 -16.24 -0.45 -8.99
CA ALA A 257 -15.17 0.45 -8.60
C ALA A 257 -15.80 1.77 -8.20
N LEU A 258 -15.37 2.31 -7.05
CA LEU A 258 -15.78 3.59 -6.53
C LEU A 258 -14.56 4.50 -6.46
N CYS A 259 -14.73 5.76 -6.86
CA CYS A 259 -13.66 6.74 -6.88
C CYS A 259 -14.13 8.05 -6.27
N VAL A 260 -13.31 8.67 -5.44
CA VAL A 260 -13.51 10.05 -4.98
C VAL A 260 -12.22 10.83 -5.12
N VAL A 261 -12.33 12.04 -5.66
CA VAL A 261 -11.26 13.03 -5.68
C VAL A 261 -11.54 14.01 -4.57
N LEU A 262 -10.66 14.01 -3.57
CA LEU A 262 -10.70 14.98 -2.49
C LEU A 262 -9.82 16.15 -2.86
N GLY A 263 -10.44 17.34 -2.89
CA GLY A 263 -9.75 18.59 -3.09
C GLY A 263 -9.42 19.25 -1.77
N ARG A 264 -8.34 20.03 -1.78
CA ARG A 264 -7.97 20.87 -0.65
C ARG A 264 -8.21 22.34 -0.98
N GLU A 265 -8.83 23.06 -0.05
CA GLU A 265 -8.95 24.52 -0.13
C GLU A 265 -7.72 25.17 0.52
N ASP A 266 -7.14 26.16 -0.15
CA ASP A 266 -6.00 26.94 0.35
C ASP A 266 -6.43 27.77 1.58
N MET A 267 -6.29 27.19 2.76
CA MET A 267 -6.46 27.87 4.03
C MET A 267 -5.30 27.53 4.97
N ASP A 268 -4.94 28.54 5.77
CA ASP A 268 -3.79 28.65 6.67
C ASP A 268 -3.26 27.36 7.32
N ASP A 269 -1.96 27.41 7.66
CA ASP A 269 -1.04 26.39 8.21
C ASP A 269 -1.49 25.71 9.54
N THR A 270 -2.77 25.78 9.92
CA THR A 270 -3.35 25.01 11.02
C THR A 270 -3.50 23.55 10.59
N ARG A 271 -2.39 22.82 10.73
CA ARG A 271 -2.23 21.37 10.50
C ARG A 271 -3.05 20.53 11.49
N THR A 272 -4.38 20.59 11.40
CA THR A 272 -5.26 19.80 12.27
C THR A 272 -6.29 19.08 11.43
N GLY A 273 -6.12 17.76 11.25
CA GLY A 273 -7.16 16.93 10.64
C GLY A 273 -6.60 15.64 10.05
N TYR A 274 -7.39 14.58 10.17
CA TYR A 274 -7.20 13.36 9.42
C TYR A 274 -8.28 13.21 8.37
N THR A 275 -7.90 12.82 7.15
CA THR A 275 -8.87 12.61 6.08
C THR A 275 -9.55 11.26 6.25
N ARG A 276 -10.71 11.24 6.91
CA ARG A 276 -11.66 10.12 6.87
C ARG A 276 -12.88 10.57 6.09
N PHE A 277 -13.59 9.63 5.50
CA PHE A 277 -14.90 9.92 4.94
C PHE A 277 -15.78 8.69 5.07
N ALA A 278 -17.08 8.97 5.12
CA ALA A 278 -18.10 7.96 5.00
C ALA A 278 -18.77 8.10 3.63
N TYR A 279 -19.29 6.99 3.12
CA TYR A 279 -20.02 6.96 1.89
C TYR A 279 -21.23 6.05 1.99
N ASN A 280 -22.24 6.42 1.22
CA ASN A 280 -23.38 5.58 0.90
C ASN A 280 -23.19 5.01 -0.49
N PHE A 281 -23.41 3.72 -0.61
CA PHE A 281 -23.58 3.07 -1.90
C PHE A 281 -24.90 2.32 -1.88
N GLY A 282 -25.79 2.61 -2.83
CA GLY A 282 -27.10 1.97 -2.84
C GLY A 282 -27.79 1.96 -4.18
N PHE A 283 -28.89 1.23 -4.25
CA PHE A 283 -29.76 1.17 -5.41
C PHE A 283 -31.22 1.02 -4.99
N ILE A 284 -32.13 1.41 -5.88
CA ILE A 284 -33.57 1.23 -5.67
C ILE A 284 -34.05 0.10 -6.57
N SER A 285 -34.78 -0.84 -5.99
CA SER A 285 -35.33 -2.01 -6.66
C SER A 285 -36.74 -2.27 -6.17
N ASP A 286 -37.71 -2.36 -7.09
CA ASP A 286 -39.13 -2.59 -6.77
C ASP A 286 -39.75 -1.63 -5.72
N GLY A 287 -39.21 -0.42 -5.62
CA GLY A 287 -39.62 0.59 -4.63
C GLY A 287 -38.87 0.51 -3.29
N ASP A 288 -38.10 -0.55 -3.05
CA ASP A 288 -37.25 -0.74 -1.88
C ASP A 288 -35.87 -0.12 -2.08
N ILE A 289 -35.37 0.54 -1.04
CA ILE A 289 -34.05 1.16 -1.01
C ILE A 289 -33.04 0.16 -0.42
N HIS A 290 -32.09 -0.27 -1.24
CA HIS A 290 -30.96 -1.09 -0.81
C HIS A 290 -29.72 -0.21 -0.66
N CYS A 291 -29.38 0.17 0.57
CA CYS A 291 -28.18 0.96 0.86
C CYS A 291 -27.16 0.16 1.70
N SER A 292 -25.90 0.31 1.33
CA SER A 292 -24.75 -0.03 2.15
C SER A 292 -24.10 1.27 2.62
N TYR A 293 -24.21 1.54 3.91
CA TYR A 293 -23.39 2.54 4.58
C TYR A 293 -22.01 1.95 4.84
N ASN A 294 -20.96 2.66 4.46
CA ASN A 294 -19.59 2.29 4.81
C ASN A 294 -18.80 3.54 5.19
N SER A 295 -18.17 3.51 6.36
CA SER A 295 -17.03 4.36 6.63
C SER A 295 -15.81 3.78 5.92
N MET A 296 -14.94 4.61 5.34
CA MET A 296 -13.62 4.19 4.91
C MET A 296 -12.95 3.39 6.06
N PRO A 297 -12.59 2.11 5.86
CA PRO A 297 -11.98 1.34 6.92
C PRO A 297 -10.74 2.02 7.49
N GLU A 298 -10.65 2.09 8.83
CA GLU A 298 -9.47 2.56 9.56
C GLU A 298 -8.19 1.85 9.11
N ASN A 299 -8.34 0.62 8.58
CA ASN A 299 -7.26 -0.21 8.11
C ASN A 299 -6.70 0.15 6.72
N TYR A 300 -7.43 0.89 5.87
CA TYR A 300 -6.84 1.38 4.60
C TYR A 300 -5.87 2.51 4.88
N LEU A 301 -6.19 3.34 5.87
CA LEU A 301 -5.33 4.42 6.34
C LEU A 301 -4.57 4.02 7.61
N ASN A 302 -4.37 2.72 7.92
CA ASN A 302 -3.88 2.29 9.23
C ASN A 302 -2.52 2.95 9.52
N TRP A 303 -2.63 4.03 10.27
CA TRP A 303 -1.57 4.94 10.57
C TRP A 303 -0.70 4.30 11.62
N SER A 304 0.59 4.21 11.33
CA SER A 304 1.55 4.10 12.40
C SER A 304 1.62 5.43 13.16
N CYS A 305 0.66 5.65 14.06
CA CYS A 305 0.70 6.59 15.18
C CYS A 305 0.90 8.10 14.87
N ARG A 306 0.63 8.57 13.66
CA ARG A 306 0.60 10.01 13.33
C ARG A 306 -0.56 10.32 12.41
N ASP A 307 -1.42 11.26 12.77
CA ASP A 307 -2.35 11.86 11.83
C ASP A 307 -1.54 12.53 10.71
N ARG A 308 -1.57 11.95 9.51
CA ARG A 308 -0.99 12.49 8.29
C ARG A 308 -2.02 13.29 7.52
N PHE A 309 -1.52 14.28 6.84
CA PHE A 309 -2.31 15.33 6.25
C PHE A 309 -2.11 15.29 4.75
N LEU A 310 -3.19 15.30 3.97
CA LEU A 310 -3.09 15.39 2.51
C LEU A 310 -2.96 16.85 2.12
N ASN A 311 -1.81 17.28 1.61
CA ASN A 311 -1.53 18.69 1.36
C ASN A 311 -2.03 19.21 0.00
N HIS A 312 -2.51 18.33 -0.87
CA HIS A 312 -3.05 18.64 -2.20
C HIS A 312 -4.20 17.68 -2.52
N ASP A 313 -4.74 17.77 -3.73
CA ASP A 313 -5.75 16.86 -4.24
C ASP A 313 -5.25 15.40 -4.23
N HIS A 314 -6.12 14.49 -3.80
CA HIS A 314 -5.85 13.06 -3.83
C HIS A 314 -7.05 12.29 -4.39
N THR A 315 -6.72 11.30 -5.23
CA THR A 315 -7.67 10.35 -5.76
C THR A 315 -7.67 9.10 -4.89
N PHE A 316 -8.85 8.73 -4.43
CA PHE A 316 -9.13 7.51 -3.68
C PHE A 316 -9.98 6.60 -4.53
N LEU A 317 -9.58 5.34 -4.60
CA LEU A 317 -10.16 4.40 -5.55
C LEU A 317 -10.19 3.00 -4.94
N TRP A 318 -11.35 2.35 -4.94
CA TRP A 318 -11.49 1.02 -4.36
C TRP A 318 -12.55 0.15 -5.02
N LYS A 319 -12.44 -1.16 -4.79
CA LYS A 319 -13.42 -2.16 -5.22
C LYS A 319 -14.45 -2.40 -4.13
N HIS A 320 -15.73 -2.14 -4.43
CA HIS A 320 -16.88 -2.54 -3.65
C HIS A 320 -17.50 -3.80 -4.27
N ARG A 321 -17.42 -4.95 -3.58
CA ARG A 321 -18.05 -6.19 -4.04
C ARG A 321 -19.42 -6.36 -3.40
N PHE A 322 -20.35 -6.89 -4.18
CA PHE A 322 -21.65 -7.29 -3.65
C PHE A 322 -21.55 -8.54 -2.80
N ASP A 323 -22.30 -8.55 -1.71
CA ASP A 323 -22.66 -9.77 -1.02
C ASP A 323 -23.88 -10.37 -1.74
N LEU A 324 -23.61 -11.16 -2.79
CA LEU A 324 -24.64 -11.76 -3.63
C LEU A 324 -25.55 -12.72 -2.85
N GLU A 325 -25.06 -13.34 -1.77
CA GLU A 325 -25.87 -14.18 -0.89
C GLU A 325 -26.96 -13.37 -0.19
N ARG A 326 -26.64 -12.12 0.18
CA ARG A 326 -27.56 -11.20 0.86
C ARG A 326 -28.47 -10.44 -0.09
N ILE A 327 -27.97 -10.06 -1.26
CA ILE A 327 -28.70 -9.20 -2.22
C ILE A 327 -29.61 -10.04 -3.14
N GLY A 328 -29.23 -11.29 -3.43
CA GLY A 328 -30.01 -12.18 -4.28
C GLY A 328 -30.33 -11.56 -5.65
N ASN A 329 -31.56 -11.77 -6.13
CA ASN A 329 -31.99 -11.33 -7.46
C ASN A 329 -32.45 -9.86 -7.53
N THR A 330 -32.49 -9.12 -6.42
CA THR A 330 -33.02 -7.74 -6.41
C THR A 330 -32.15 -6.79 -7.25
N LEU A 331 -30.88 -7.12 -7.46
CA LEU A 331 -29.96 -6.41 -8.35
C LEU A 331 -30.44 -6.40 -9.82
N PHE A 332 -31.17 -7.44 -10.24
CA PHE A 332 -31.74 -7.53 -11.59
C PHE A 332 -32.93 -6.58 -11.80
N HIS A 333 -33.59 -6.13 -10.74
CA HIS A 333 -34.69 -5.17 -10.80
C HIS A 333 -34.25 -3.73 -10.47
N ALA A 334 -32.98 -3.55 -10.07
CA ALA A 334 -32.43 -2.24 -9.75
C ALA A 334 -32.45 -1.31 -10.97
N GLN A 335 -32.99 -0.10 -10.84
CA GLN A 335 -33.04 0.87 -11.95
C GLN A 335 -31.85 1.82 -11.95
N ASN A 336 -31.40 2.22 -10.76
CA ASN A 336 -30.34 3.21 -10.57
C ASN A 336 -29.40 2.76 -9.46
N PHE A 337 -28.11 3.04 -9.63
CA PHE A 337 -27.07 2.87 -8.61
C PHE A 337 -26.53 4.23 -8.22
N THR A 338 -26.55 4.54 -6.93
CA THR A 338 -26.09 5.82 -6.38
C THR A 338 -24.88 5.59 -5.49
N PHE A 339 -23.84 6.37 -5.74
CA PHE A 339 -22.67 6.46 -4.89
C PHE A 339 -22.55 7.89 -4.39
N GLU A 340 -22.53 8.06 -3.07
CA GLU A 340 -22.53 9.35 -2.41
C GLU A 340 -21.50 9.40 -1.27
N ILE A 341 -20.66 10.41 -1.28
CA ILE A 341 -19.80 10.77 -0.16
C ILE A 341 -20.57 11.67 0.80
N LEU A 342 -20.51 11.34 2.09
CA LEU A 342 -21.18 12.10 3.13
C LEU A 342 -20.39 13.35 3.50
N VAL A 343 -21.03 14.49 3.33
CA VAL A 343 -20.47 15.83 3.54
C VAL A 343 -21.45 16.67 4.37
N ASP A 344 -20.95 17.76 4.96
CA ASP A 344 -21.79 18.78 5.59
C ASP A 344 -22.53 19.65 4.54
N ASP A 345 -23.34 20.59 5.01
CA ASP A 345 -24.13 21.50 4.17
C ASP A 345 -23.27 22.39 3.24
N LEU A 346 -21.95 22.48 3.50
CA LEU A 346 -20.98 23.22 2.69
C LEU A 346 -20.24 22.34 1.69
N GLY A 347 -20.59 21.04 1.58
CA GLY A 347 -19.92 20.09 0.70
C GLY A 347 -18.55 19.63 1.21
N ARG A 348 -18.25 19.84 2.50
CA ARG A 348 -16.99 19.47 3.15
C ARG A 348 -17.13 18.17 3.93
N LEU A 349 -16.04 17.46 4.12
CA LEU A 349 -16.06 16.25 4.94
C LEU A 349 -16.31 16.61 6.41
N SER A 350 -17.25 15.90 7.05
CA SER A 350 -17.64 16.19 8.44
C SER A 350 -16.50 16.05 9.45
N CYS A 351 -15.43 15.32 9.12
CA CYS A 351 -14.24 15.17 9.98
C CYS A 351 -13.05 16.04 9.55
N ASP A 352 -13.15 16.80 8.45
CA ASP A 352 -12.10 17.71 7.98
C ASP A 352 -12.73 18.92 7.25
N SER A 353 -12.75 20.07 7.93
CA SER A 353 -13.34 21.31 7.42
C SER A 353 -12.57 21.96 6.27
N THR A 354 -11.40 21.43 5.89
CA THR A 354 -10.55 21.97 4.82
C THR A 354 -10.56 21.12 3.54
N THR A 355 -11.22 19.97 3.59
CA THR A 355 -11.30 19.03 2.48
C THR A 355 -12.67 19.08 1.83
N THR A 356 -12.71 19.25 0.52
CA THR A 356 -13.92 19.23 -0.31
C THR A 356 -13.94 18.01 -1.22
N VAL A 357 -15.13 17.58 -1.63
CA VAL A 357 -15.25 16.54 -2.65
C VAL A 357 -15.32 17.21 -4.02
N LYS A 358 -14.28 17.05 -4.83
CA LYS A 358 -14.21 17.64 -6.18
C LYS A 358 -15.00 16.83 -7.18
N GLU A 359 -14.78 15.52 -7.18
CA GLU A 359 -15.41 14.58 -8.10
C GLU A 359 -15.66 13.25 -7.40
N CYS A 360 -16.69 12.55 -7.85
CA CYS A 360 -16.93 11.17 -7.49
C CYS A 360 -17.34 10.37 -8.73
N GLY A 361 -17.01 9.07 -8.72
CA GLY A 361 -17.22 8.18 -9.84
C GLY A 361 -17.59 6.76 -9.42
N ILE A 362 -18.39 6.13 -10.27
CA ILE A 362 -18.82 4.74 -10.16
C ILE A 362 -18.55 4.03 -11.49
N CYS A 363 -17.96 2.85 -11.43
CA CYS A 363 -17.75 1.99 -12.60
C CYS A 363 -18.18 0.56 -12.29
N PRO A 364 -19.12 -0.04 -13.05
CA PRO A 364 -19.50 -1.44 -12.86
C PRO A 364 -18.31 -2.36 -13.19
N LEU A 365 -18.21 -3.47 -12.46
CA LEU A 365 -17.19 -4.51 -12.62
C LEU A 365 -17.84 -5.83 -12.98
N TYR A 366 -17.32 -6.52 -13.99
CA TYR A 366 -17.88 -7.76 -14.50
C TYR A 366 -16.88 -8.91 -14.33
N THR A 367 -17.37 -10.14 -14.21
CA THR A 367 -16.52 -11.32 -14.41
C THR A 367 -16.02 -11.32 -15.85
N LYS A 368 -14.75 -11.66 -16.08
CA LYS A 368 -14.30 -12.06 -17.42
C LYS A 368 -15.05 -13.34 -17.79
N GLY A 369 -15.84 -13.32 -18.87
CA GLY A 369 -16.39 -14.55 -19.45
C GLY A 369 -15.24 -15.42 -19.94
N ASN A 370 -15.38 -16.74 -19.80
CA ASN A 370 -14.68 -17.63 -20.73
C ASN A 370 -15.47 -17.49 -22.04
N ASP A 371 -14.86 -16.96 -23.09
CA ASP A 371 -15.43 -16.96 -24.44
C ASP A 371 -15.27 -18.36 -25.08
N ASP A 372 -15.60 -19.42 -24.34
CA ASP A 372 -15.71 -20.78 -24.83
C ASP A 372 -17.08 -21.30 -24.34
N ASP A 373 -17.89 -21.81 -25.28
CA ASP A 373 -19.27 -22.34 -25.13
C ASP A 373 -20.38 -21.35 -25.55
N ASP A 374 -20.59 -21.22 -26.86
CA ASP A 374 -21.92 -21.10 -27.51
C ASP A 374 -21.77 -21.12 -29.07
N ASP A 375 -20.89 -21.97 -29.61
CA ASP A 375 -20.94 -22.44 -31.01
C ASP A 375 -21.12 -23.97 -30.92
N ASP A 376 -22.37 -24.42 -30.80
CA ASP A 376 -22.85 -25.76 -31.21
C ASP A 376 -24.32 -25.87 -30.77
N ASP A 377 -25.23 -25.74 -31.74
CA ASP A 377 -26.51 -26.48 -31.86
C ASP A 377 -27.48 -25.70 -32.76
N GLU A 378 -27.16 -25.60 -34.06
CA GLU A 378 -28.16 -25.55 -35.12
C GLU A 378 -27.84 -26.66 -36.13
N ASP A 379 -28.32 -27.87 -35.87
CA ASP A 379 -28.61 -28.88 -36.89
C ASP A 379 -29.78 -29.74 -36.39
N ASP A 380 -30.98 -29.44 -36.90
CA ASP A 380 -32.08 -30.39 -37.10
C ASP A 380 -33.01 -29.91 -38.23
#